data_AF-A0A6C0LQJ0-F1
#
_entry.id   AF-A0A6C0LQJ0-F1
#
_cell.length_a   1.000
_cell.length_b   1.000
_cell.length_c   1.000
_cell.angle_alpha   90.00
_cell.angle_beta   90.00
_cell.angle_gamma   90.00
#
_symmetry.space_group_name_H-M   'P 1'
#
loop_
_entity.id
_entity.type
_entity.pdbx_description
1 polymer ?
#
loop_
_entity_poly.entity_id
_entity_poly.type
_entity_poly.pdbx_seq_one_letter_code
_entity_poly.pdbx_strand_id
1 'polypeptide(L)'
;MKSLLFLSLLPYSFANIYVLAYSWTPGFCFTTNPDYPGCLEPKSYWKNNFTIHGLWPQYETTGYPSYCSTEEFDPDVPIEIGWDIMTTYYPDVKYDETSPDYDSFWEHEWDKHGTCSGLSQTNYFQQAITLAETFTTPEILHKYINTTNSLSANELRNSYGGSQYCVLQCSNKNLLTGLYTCWSQSPVIQIECPSSVQSEDTCSSQYLTIVSLP
;
A
#
# COMPACT_ATOMS: atom_id res chain seq x y z
N MET A 1 3.75 -53.79 13.69
CA MET A 1 4.42 -52.62 14.30
C MET A 1 5.62 -52.31 13.42
N LYS A 2 5.81 -51.17 12.77
CA LYS A 2 5.28 -49.80 12.91
C LYS A 2 4.96 -49.28 11.50
N SER A 3 3.79 -48.67 11.34
CA SER A 3 3.47 -47.92 10.12
C SER A 3 4.25 -46.61 10.16
N LEU A 4 5.17 -46.42 9.21
CA LEU A 4 5.85 -45.16 8.97
C LEU A 4 4.84 -44.21 8.34
N LEU A 5 4.24 -43.35 9.16
CA LEU A 5 3.50 -42.18 8.69
C LEU A 5 4.52 -41.24 8.05
N PHE A 6 4.55 -41.18 6.72
CA PHE A 6 5.09 -40.04 6.01
C PHE A 6 4.23 -38.84 6.39
N LEU A 7 4.69 -38.01 7.32
CA LEU A 7 4.25 -36.62 7.39
C LEU A 7 4.67 -36.01 6.05
N SER A 8 3.73 -35.86 5.13
CA SER A 8 3.88 -34.91 4.04
C SER A 8 4.09 -33.55 4.71
N LEU A 9 5.32 -33.06 4.72
CA LEU A 9 5.60 -31.65 4.90
C LEU A 9 4.82 -30.96 3.78
N LEU A 10 3.63 -30.45 4.10
CA LEU A 10 2.96 -29.49 3.24
C LEU A 10 4.02 -28.41 2.98
N PRO A 11 4.32 -28.06 1.71
CA PRO A 11 5.22 -26.96 1.46
C PRO A 11 4.63 -25.77 2.21
N TYR A 12 5.39 -25.23 3.18
CA TYR A 12 5.13 -23.89 3.65
C TYR A 12 5.11 -23.05 2.39
N SER A 13 3.92 -22.59 2.01
CA SER A 13 3.76 -21.66 0.90
C SER A 13 4.56 -20.44 1.31
N PHE A 14 5.70 -20.21 0.67
CA PHE A 14 6.44 -18.98 0.85
C PHE A 14 5.63 -17.85 0.20
N ALA A 15 5.52 -16.70 0.86
CA ALA A 15 4.98 -15.53 0.19
C ALA A 15 5.92 -15.19 -0.96
N ASN A 16 5.40 -15.18 -2.17
CA ASN A 16 6.18 -15.08 -3.40
C ASN A 16 5.67 -13.97 -4.33
N ILE A 17 4.68 -13.21 -3.86
CA ILE A 17 4.19 -12.00 -4.48
C ILE A 17 4.22 -10.85 -3.48
N TYR A 18 4.23 -9.62 -3.98
CA TYR A 18 3.98 -8.43 -3.20
C TYR A 18 2.65 -7.81 -3.59
N VAL A 19 1.93 -7.30 -2.60
CA VAL A 19 0.87 -6.31 -2.77
C VAL A 19 1.44 -4.96 -2.38
N LEU A 20 1.51 -4.01 -3.30
CA LEU A 20 1.77 -2.62 -2.94
C LEU A 20 0.43 -1.94 -2.67
N ALA A 21 0.24 -1.57 -1.41
CA ALA A 21 -0.91 -0.84 -0.95
C ALA A 21 -0.65 0.67 -1.00
N TYR A 22 -1.50 1.38 -1.73
CA TYR A 22 -1.48 2.83 -1.83
C TYR A 22 -2.61 3.45 -1.01
N SER A 23 -2.34 4.62 -0.44
CA SER A 23 -3.30 5.49 0.23
C SER A 23 -3.59 6.71 -0.63
N TRP A 24 -4.86 7.04 -0.85
CA TRP A 24 -5.28 8.36 -1.30
C TRP A 24 -5.49 9.23 -0.06
N THR A 25 -4.46 9.98 0.34
CA THR A 25 -4.44 10.77 1.58
C THR A 25 -5.70 11.61 1.78
N PRO A 26 -6.23 12.34 0.77
CA PRO A 26 -7.49 13.07 0.95
C PRO A 26 -8.68 12.19 1.32
N GLY A 27 -8.79 11.02 0.69
CA GLY A 27 -9.83 10.04 0.99
C GLY A 27 -9.68 9.49 2.40
N PHE A 28 -8.45 9.08 2.77
CA PHE A 28 -8.12 8.61 4.11
C PHE A 28 -8.47 9.64 5.18
N CYS A 29 -8.03 10.89 5.02
CA CYS A 29 -8.33 11.97 5.96
C CYS A 29 -9.82 12.21 6.11
N PHE A 30 -10.57 12.22 5.00
CA PHE A 30 -12.02 12.42 5.03
C PHE A 30 -12.77 11.30 5.77
N THR A 31 -12.27 10.05 5.69
CA THR A 31 -12.99 8.88 6.21
C THR A 31 -12.52 8.41 7.58
N THR A 32 -11.26 8.66 7.93
CA THR A 32 -10.63 8.13 9.14
C THR A 32 -10.63 9.16 10.24
N ASN A 33 -9.90 10.26 10.05
CA ASN A 33 -9.87 11.38 10.97
C ASN A 33 -9.30 12.63 10.25
N PRO A 34 -10.11 13.69 10.05
CA PRO A 34 -9.65 14.91 9.39
C PRO A 34 -8.71 15.74 10.25
N ASP A 35 -8.64 15.48 11.56
CA ASP A 35 -7.85 16.26 12.53
C ASP A 35 -6.42 15.72 12.70
N TYR A 36 -6.02 14.69 11.95
CA TYR A 36 -4.62 14.26 11.97
C TYR A 36 -3.70 15.37 11.43
N PRO A 37 -2.50 15.58 11.99
CA PRO A 37 -1.57 16.63 11.57
C PRO A 37 -1.29 16.60 10.06
N GLY A 38 -1.04 15.42 9.48
CA GLY A 38 -0.82 15.29 8.04
C GLY A 38 -2.05 15.54 7.17
N CYS A 39 -3.25 15.57 7.74
CA CYS A 39 -4.48 15.98 7.06
C CYS A 39 -4.69 17.50 7.11
N LEU A 40 -4.26 18.15 8.20
CA LEU A 40 -4.35 19.59 8.40
C LEU A 40 -3.25 20.34 7.63
N GLU A 41 -2.02 19.81 7.64
CA GLU A 41 -0.86 20.37 6.97
C GLU A 41 -0.18 19.34 6.04
N PRO A 42 -0.87 18.84 5.00
CA PRO A 42 -0.31 17.86 4.08
C PRO A 42 0.84 18.44 3.25
N LYS A 43 1.89 17.64 3.01
CA LYS A 43 2.88 17.95 1.97
C LYS A 43 2.20 18.08 0.61
N SER A 44 2.76 18.92 -0.25
CA SER A 44 2.23 19.19 -1.61
C SER A 44 1.98 17.88 -2.38
N TYR A 45 2.89 16.90 -2.27
CA TYR A 45 2.77 15.60 -2.92
C TYR A 45 1.51 14.84 -2.49
N TRP A 46 1.19 14.81 -1.18
CA TRP A 46 0.07 14.04 -0.62
C TRP A 46 -1.30 14.57 -1.04
N LYS A 47 -1.39 15.83 -1.49
CA LYS A 47 -2.67 16.45 -1.89
C LYS A 47 -3.21 15.87 -3.19
N ASN A 48 -2.32 15.42 -4.08
CA ASN A 48 -2.68 15.02 -5.42
C ASN A 48 -2.05 13.70 -5.89
N ASN A 49 -1.18 13.09 -5.08
CA ASN A 49 -0.61 11.78 -5.38
C ASN A 49 -0.99 10.74 -4.34
N PHE A 50 -1.09 9.49 -4.79
CA PHE A 50 -1.04 8.34 -3.91
C PHE A 50 0.26 8.30 -3.14
N THR A 51 0.16 7.97 -1.87
CA THR A 51 1.28 7.62 -1.01
C THR A 51 1.24 6.13 -0.69
N ILE A 52 2.32 5.60 -0.14
CA ILE A 52 2.43 4.20 0.25
C ILE A 52 1.73 4.01 1.59
N HIS A 53 0.87 3.00 1.65
CA HIS A 53 0.43 2.40 2.90
C HIS A 53 1.38 1.27 3.28
N GLY A 54 1.73 0.38 2.34
CA GLY A 54 2.79 -0.60 2.57
C GLY A 54 3.02 -1.60 1.45
N LEU A 55 4.09 -2.37 1.60
CA LEU A 55 4.49 -3.43 0.68
C LEU A 55 4.32 -4.78 1.37
N TRP A 56 3.29 -5.54 1.01
CA TRP A 56 2.91 -6.71 1.79
C TRP A 56 3.26 -8.00 1.05
N PRO A 57 4.16 -8.84 1.60
CA PRO A 57 4.33 -10.20 1.12
C PRO A 57 3.01 -10.95 1.22
N GLN A 58 2.56 -11.57 0.14
CA GLN A 58 1.28 -12.27 0.06
C GLN A 58 1.50 -13.70 -0.49
N TYR A 59 0.65 -14.65 -0.08
CA TYR A 59 0.62 -15.97 -0.70
C TYR A 59 -0.14 -15.91 -2.03
N GLU A 60 0.28 -16.69 -3.03
CA GLU A 60 -0.46 -16.85 -4.30
C GLU A 60 -1.90 -17.38 -4.12
N THR A 61 -2.15 -18.10 -3.02
CA THR A 61 -3.43 -18.75 -2.76
C THR A 61 -4.38 -17.87 -1.95
N THR A 62 -4.18 -17.76 -0.64
CA THR A 62 -5.04 -16.97 0.25
C THR A 62 -4.26 -16.53 1.48
N GLY A 63 -4.44 -15.26 1.87
CA GLY A 63 -3.81 -14.68 3.04
C GLY A 63 -2.34 -14.30 2.85
N TYR A 64 -1.73 -13.87 3.94
CA TYR A 64 -0.36 -13.38 4.00
C TYR A 64 0.33 -13.85 5.28
N PRO A 65 1.66 -14.00 5.27
CA PRO A 65 2.43 -14.12 6.50
C PRO A 65 2.46 -12.78 7.25
N SER A 66 2.57 -12.81 8.57
CA SER A 66 2.69 -11.61 9.40
C SER A 66 3.57 -11.85 10.63
N TYR A 67 4.29 -10.83 11.10
CA TYR A 67 5.13 -10.90 12.30
C TYR A 67 6.11 -12.08 12.25
N CYS A 68 6.88 -12.20 11.16
CA CYS A 68 7.71 -13.37 10.87
C CYS A 68 9.04 -13.39 11.64
N SER A 69 9.44 -12.27 12.23
CA SER A 69 10.66 -12.09 13.00
C SER A 69 10.38 -11.22 14.22
N THR A 70 11.30 -11.23 15.18
CA THR A 70 11.36 -10.27 16.30
C THR A 70 12.46 -9.24 16.09
N GLU A 71 12.91 -9.06 14.85
CA GLU A 71 13.87 -8.00 14.49
C GLU A 71 13.17 -6.65 14.67
N GLU A 72 13.68 -5.87 15.62
CA GLU A 72 13.18 -4.52 15.89
C GLU A 72 13.44 -3.59 14.70
N PHE A 73 12.50 -2.69 14.45
CA PHE A 73 12.69 -1.62 13.48
C PHE A 73 13.88 -0.73 13.88
N ASP A 74 14.74 -0.42 12.91
CA ASP A 74 15.87 0.48 13.09
C ASP A 74 15.49 1.91 12.68
N PRO A 75 15.40 2.86 13.62
CA PRO A 75 14.97 4.23 13.33
C PRO A 75 15.97 5.02 12.49
N ASP A 76 17.19 4.52 12.26
CA ASP A 76 18.15 5.13 11.34
C ASP A 76 17.83 4.80 9.86
N VAL A 77 17.03 3.76 9.58
CA VAL A 77 16.69 3.33 8.20
C VAL A 77 16.03 4.43 7.36
N PRO A 78 15.02 5.18 7.87
CA PRO A 78 14.44 6.29 7.13
C PRO A 78 15.45 7.40 6.82
N ILE A 79 16.42 7.63 7.71
CA ILE A 79 17.48 8.63 7.54
C ILE A 79 18.46 8.19 6.46
N GLU A 80 18.84 6.90 6.45
CA GLU A 80 19.72 6.31 5.44
C GLU A 80 19.11 6.33 4.03
N ILE A 81 17.82 6.03 3.90
CA ILE A 81 17.08 6.13 2.64
C ILE A 81 16.94 7.59 2.19
N GLY A 82 16.74 8.48 3.17
CA GLY A 82 16.49 9.90 2.96
C GLY A 82 15.14 10.28 3.55
N TRP A 83 15.18 11.04 4.64
CA TRP A 83 14.00 11.42 5.40
C TRP A 83 12.91 12.11 4.55
N ASP A 84 13.30 13.00 3.65
CA ASP A 84 12.34 13.68 2.77
C ASP A 84 11.70 12.73 1.75
N ILE A 85 12.43 11.70 1.30
CA ILE A 85 11.91 10.66 0.40
C ILE A 85 10.88 9.82 1.16
N MET A 86 11.24 9.34 2.36
CA MET A 86 10.35 8.55 3.22
C MET A 86 9.08 9.30 3.55
N THR A 87 9.17 10.54 4.04
CA THR A 87 8.00 11.36 4.37
C THR A 87 7.20 11.78 3.13
N THR A 88 7.82 11.92 1.95
CA THR A 88 7.08 12.24 0.72
C THR A 88 6.24 11.05 0.24
N TYR A 89 6.85 9.87 0.14
CA TYR A 89 6.20 8.71 -0.48
C TYR A 89 5.49 7.79 0.51
N TYR A 90 5.97 7.67 1.74
CA TYR A 90 5.48 6.74 2.75
C TYR A 90 5.21 7.48 4.07
N PRO A 91 4.30 8.47 4.11
CA PRO A 91 4.11 9.29 5.30
C PRO A 91 3.37 8.55 6.42
N ASP A 92 3.71 8.88 7.67
CA ASP A 92 2.75 8.76 8.75
C ASP A 92 1.87 10.01 8.78
N VAL A 93 0.60 9.86 8.40
CA VAL A 93 -0.35 10.99 8.35
C VAL A 93 -0.83 11.38 9.75
N LYS A 94 -0.77 10.45 10.71
CA LYS A 94 -1.35 10.60 12.07
C LYS A 94 -0.53 11.50 12.98
N TYR A 95 0.77 11.61 12.73
CA TYR A 95 1.67 12.41 13.55
C TYR A 95 2.25 13.57 12.76
N ASP A 96 2.61 14.63 13.48
CA ASP A 96 3.43 15.71 12.92
C ASP A 96 4.84 15.19 12.63
N GLU A 97 5.49 15.65 11.56
CA GLU A 97 6.84 15.18 11.17
C GLU A 97 7.90 15.43 12.26
N THR A 98 7.66 16.38 13.16
CA THR A 98 8.54 16.67 14.31
C THR A 98 8.25 15.82 15.55
N SER A 99 7.20 14.99 15.50
CA SER A 99 6.83 14.07 16.59
C SER A 99 7.85 12.95 16.72
N PRO A 100 8.22 12.54 17.96
CA PRO A 100 9.02 11.35 18.18
C PRO A 100 8.29 10.05 17.80
N ASP A 101 6.97 10.09 17.60
CA ASP A 101 6.16 8.94 17.22
C ASP A 101 5.92 8.85 15.70
N TYR A 102 6.53 9.73 14.89
CA TYR A 102 6.26 9.81 13.45
C TYR A 102 6.65 8.52 12.69
N ASP A 103 7.64 7.79 13.18
CA ASP A 103 8.10 6.53 12.60
C ASP A 103 7.27 5.31 13.04
N SER A 104 6.30 5.48 13.94
CA SER A 104 5.49 4.36 14.46
C SER A 104 4.72 3.61 13.37
N PHE A 105 4.34 4.29 12.28
CA PHE A 105 3.76 3.62 11.13
C PHE A 105 4.77 2.77 10.36
N TRP A 106 6.01 3.22 10.22
CA TRP A 106 7.08 2.42 9.59
C TRP A 106 7.46 1.22 10.44
N GLU A 107 7.56 1.41 11.75
CA GLU A 107 7.75 0.31 12.71
C GLU A 107 6.64 -0.74 12.54
N HIS A 108 5.37 -0.33 12.50
CA HIS A 108 4.24 -1.24 12.29
C HIS A 108 4.37 -2.04 10.99
N GLU A 109 4.63 -1.36 9.88
CA GLU A 109 4.71 -1.97 8.56
C GLU A 109 5.94 -2.88 8.42
N TRP A 110 7.05 -2.54 9.07
CA TRP A 110 8.19 -3.44 9.19
C TRP A 110 7.84 -4.69 10.00
N ASP A 111 7.42 -4.52 11.25
CA ASP A 111 7.16 -5.62 12.18
C ASP A 111 6.17 -6.62 11.60
N LYS A 112 5.05 -6.11 11.08
CA LYS A 112 3.96 -6.93 10.60
C LYS A 112 4.23 -7.52 9.22
N HIS A 113 4.80 -6.75 8.29
CA HIS A 113 4.88 -7.13 6.87
C HIS A 113 6.34 -7.26 6.39
N GLY A 114 7.19 -6.28 6.69
CA GLY A 114 8.60 -6.26 6.29
C GLY A 114 9.41 -7.46 6.76
N THR A 115 9.20 -7.91 8.01
CA THR A 115 9.86 -9.10 8.58
C THR A 115 9.59 -10.39 7.78
N CYS A 116 8.54 -10.42 6.97
CA CYS A 116 8.14 -11.55 6.15
C CYS A 116 8.65 -11.48 4.70
N SER A 117 9.33 -10.40 4.30
CA SER A 117 9.76 -10.15 2.93
C SER A 117 11.05 -10.88 2.54
N GLY A 118 11.88 -11.24 3.53
CA GLY A 118 13.24 -11.73 3.30
C GLY A 118 14.23 -10.65 2.85
N LEU A 119 13.81 -9.37 2.82
CA LEU A 119 14.67 -8.21 2.58
C LEU A 119 15.21 -7.65 3.91
N SER A 120 16.32 -6.92 3.85
CA SER A 120 16.70 -6.01 4.94
C SER A 120 15.71 -4.84 5.01
N GLN A 121 15.62 -4.17 6.17
CA GLN A 121 14.75 -3.01 6.37
C GLN A 121 14.93 -1.94 5.28
N THR A 122 16.18 -1.52 5.03
CA THR A 122 16.51 -0.54 3.98
C THR A 122 15.98 -0.98 2.61
N ASN A 123 16.21 -2.24 2.22
CA ASN A 123 15.76 -2.76 0.92
C ASN A 123 14.23 -2.90 0.85
N TYR A 124 13.57 -3.23 1.96
CA TYR A 124 12.11 -3.33 2.03
C TYR A 124 11.43 -1.99 1.75
N PHE A 125 11.81 -0.93 2.47
CA PHE A 125 11.24 0.40 2.26
C PHE A 125 11.63 0.97 0.90
N GLN A 126 12.88 0.79 0.48
CA GLN A 126 13.35 1.28 -0.82
C GLN A 126 12.68 0.55 -2.00
N GLN A 127 12.35 -0.74 -1.85
CA GLN A 127 11.56 -1.48 -2.84
C GLN A 127 10.13 -0.91 -2.96
N ALA A 128 9.49 -0.58 -1.84
CA ALA A 128 8.17 0.05 -1.84
C ALA A 128 8.20 1.42 -2.53
N ILE A 129 9.19 2.25 -2.21
CA ILE A 129 9.42 3.56 -2.84
C ILE A 129 9.67 3.42 -4.33
N THR A 130 10.58 2.52 -4.75
CA THR A 130 10.91 2.30 -6.17
C THR A 130 9.67 1.92 -6.98
N LEU A 131 8.79 1.09 -6.42
CA LEU A 131 7.53 0.72 -7.08
C LEU A 131 6.57 1.90 -7.15
N ALA A 132 6.43 2.69 -6.09
CA ALA A 132 5.57 3.88 -6.09
C ALA A 132 6.05 4.98 -7.06
N GLU A 133 7.37 5.13 -7.21
CA GLU A 133 7.98 6.05 -8.19
C GLU A 133 7.78 5.56 -9.63
N THR A 134 7.76 4.25 -9.84
CA THR A 134 7.54 3.67 -11.18
C THR A 134 6.07 3.64 -11.56
N PHE A 135 5.18 3.39 -10.59
CA PHE A 135 3.73 3.30 -10.74
C PHE A 135 3.07 4.45 -10.00
N THR A 136 3.21 5.64 -10.60
CA THR A 136 2.75 6.90 -10.05
C THR A 136 1.23 7.05 -10.14
N THR A 137 0.73 8.14 -9.56
CA THR A 137 -0.66 8.56 -9.70
C THR A 137 -0.96 8.89 -11.16
N PRO A 138 -1.98 8.26 -11.77
CA PRO A 138 -2.27 8.47 -13.17
C PRO A 138 -2.90 9.84 -13.39
N GLU A 139 -2.51 10.50 -14.48
CA GLU A 139 -3.01 11.84 -14.86
C GLU A 139 -4.53 11.92 -14.97
N ILE A 140 -5.21 10.79 -15.19
CA ILE A 140 -6.66 10.77 -15.17
C ILE A 140 -7.23 11.16 -13.81
N LEU A 141 -6.60 10.77 -12.70
CA LEU A 141 -7.05 11.11 -11.35
C LEU A 141 -6.93 12.63 -11.13
N HIS A 142 -5.81 13.24 -11.54
CA HIS A 142 -5.55 14.67 -11.40
C HIS A 142 -6.66 15.54 -12.02
N LYS A 143 -7.27 15.09 -13.13
CA LYS A 143 -8.35 15.82 -13.81
C LYS A 143 -9.64 15.95 -13.00
N TYR A 144 -9.83 15.09 -12.00
CA TYR A 144 -11.05 15.04 -11.19
C TYR A 144 -10.86 15.62 -9.77
N ILE A 145 -9.62 15.91 -9.37
CA ILE A 145 -9.34 16.60 -8.10
C ILE A 145 -10.00 17.98 -8.12
N ASN A 146 -10.69 18.34 -7.02
CA ASN A 146 -11.43 19.60 -6.90
C ASN A 146 -12.56 19.81 -7.92
N THR A 147 -13.08 18.74 -8.52
CA THR A 147 -14.23 18.82 -9.45
C THR A 147 -15.50 18.23 -8.86
N THR A 148 -16.65 18.63 -9.40
CA THR A 148 -17.94 17.97 -9.10
C THR A 148 -18.23 16.77 -10.00
N ASN A 149 -17.34 16.49 -10.96
CA ASN A 149 -17.45 15.35 -11.86
C ASN A 149 -16.97 14.09 -11.15
N SER A 150 -17.47 12.94 -11.62
CA SER A 150 -17.07 11.64 -11.09
C SER A 150 -16.22 10.88 -12.10
N LEU A 151 -15.14 10.25 -11.61
CA LEU A 151 -14.22 9.44 -12.42
C LEU A 151 -14.80 8.05 -12.60
N SER A 152 -14.80 7.48 -13.81
CA SER A 152 -15.17 6.08 -13.98
C SER A 152 -14.19 5.17 -13.24
N ALA A 153 -14.71 4.26 -12.40
CA ALA A 153 -13.87 3.32 -11.67
C ALA A 153 -13.07 2.42 -12.63
N ASN A 154 -13.66 2.08 -13.80
CA ASN A 154 -12.97 1.29 -14.83
C ASN A 154 -11.87 2.08 -15.54
N GLU A 155 -12.03 3.40 -15.73
CA GLU A 155 -10.96 4.20 -16.32
C GLU A 155 -9.74 4.27 -15.40
N LEU A 156 -9.96 4.39 -14.08
CA LEU A 156 -8.87 4.31 -13.10
C LEU A 156 -8.21 2.92 -13.07
N ARG A 157 -9.00 1.83 -13.10
CA ARG A 157 -8.43 0.48 -13.18
C ARG A 157 -7.59 0.29 -14.45
N ASN A 158 -8.06 0.80 -15.59
CA ASN A 158 -7.36 0.71 -16.87
C ASN A 158 -6.02 1.46 -16.87
N SER A 159 -5.87 2.55 -16.10
CA SER A 159 -4.55 3.20 -15.98
C SER A 159 -3.51 2.36 -15.23
N TYR A 160 -3.92 1.29 -14.55
CA TYR A 160 -3.05 0.32 -13.88
C TYR A 160 -3.01 -1.05 -14.57
N GLY A 161 -3.42 -1.13 -15.85
CA GLY A 161 -3.43 -2.39 -16.62
C GLY A 161 -4.77 -3.12 -16.64
N GLY A 162 -5.79 -2.60 -15.96
CA GLY A 162 -7.15 -3.14 -15.92
C GLY A 162 -7.52 -3.75 -14.57
N SER A 163 -8.78 -4.19 -14.44
CA SER A 163 -9.31 -4.68 -13.16
C SER A 163 -8.63 -5.93 -12.61
N GLN A 164 -7.91 -6.68 -13.45
CA GLN A 164 -7.16 -7.86 -13.00
C GLN A 164 -5.84 -7.49 -12.31
N TYR A 165 -5.34 -6.28 -12.50
CA TYR A 165 -4.00 -5.84 -12.06
C TYR A 165 -4.03 -4.88 -10.88
N CYS A 166 -5.20 -4.37 -10.52
CA CYS A 166 -5.37 -3.53 -9.35
C CYS A 166 -6.74 -3.71 -8.69
N VAL A 167 -6.80 -3.33 -7.42
CA VAL A 167 -7.98 -3.47 -6.56
C VAL A 167 -8.22 -2.11 -5.93
N LEU A 168 -9.36 -1.49 -6.20
CA LEU A 168 -9.64 -0.15 -5.69
C LEU A 168 -10.18 -0.21 -4.26
N GLN A 169 -9.75 0.73 -3.42
CA GLN A 169 -10.24 0.89 -2.07
C GLN A 169 -11.14 2.12 -1.97
N CYS A 170 -12.37 1.92 -1.50
CA CYS A 170 -13.37 2.96 -1.31
C CYS A 170 -14.07 2.89 0.04
N SER A 171 -14.33 4.05 0.61
CA SER A 171 -15.38 4.22 1.61
C SER A 171 -16.73 4.43 0.92
N ASN A 172 -17.80 3.91 1.52
CA ASN A 172 -19.17 4.03 1.01
C ASN A 172 -19.33 3.66 -0.48
N LYS A 173 -18.55 2.68 -0.95
CA LYS A 173 -18.58 2.10 -2.32
C LYS A 173 -18.05 2.97 -3.45
N ASN A 174 -17.77 4.26 -3.24
CA ASN A 174 -17.34 5.15 -4.31
C ASN A 174 -16.33 6.23 -3.91
N LEU A 175 -16.16 6.55 -2.64
CA LEU A 175 -15.19 7.56 -2.22
C LEU A 175 -13.82 6.91 -2.15
N LEU A 176 -12.94 7.25 -3.09
CA LEU A 176 -11.62 6.64 -3.23
C LEU A 176 -10.77 6.93 -1.98
N THR A 177 -10.24 5.88 -1.35
CA THR A 177 -9.34 5.97 -0.20
C THR A 177 -7.97 5.35 -0.49
N GLY A 178 -7.82 4.58 -1.57
CA GLY A 178 -6.57 3.92 -1.94
C GLY A 178 -6.75 2.92 -3.07
N LEU A 179 -5.71 2.13 -3.33
CA LEU A 179 -5.77 0.97 -4.22
C LEU A 179 -4.60 0.02 -3.94
N TYR A 180 -4.71 -1.21 -4.41
CA TYR A 180 -3.65 -2.21 -4.38
C TYR A 180 -3.19 -2.55 -5.79
N THR A 181 -1.89 -2.80 -5.96
CA THR A 181 -1.30 -3.43 -7.16
C THR A 181 -0.49 -4.66 -6.76
N CYS A 182 -0.36 -5.62 -7.66
CA CYS A 182 0.29 -6.90 -7.36
C CYS A 182 1.55 -7.14 -8.21
N TRP A 183 2.56 -7.75 -7.60
CA TRP A 183 3.90 -7.89 -8.15
C TRP A 183 4.48 -9.27 -7.86
N SER A 184 5.26 -9.84 -8.77
CA SER A 184 6.18 -10.92 -8.40
C SER A 184 7.36 -10.36 -7.60
N GLN A 185 8.02 -11.18 -6.78
CA GLN A 185 9.15 -10.72 -5.96
C GLN A 185 10.52 -10.82 -6.68
N SER A 186 10.68 -11.74 -7.64
CA SER A 186 11.93 -11.91 -8.36
C SER A 186 11.73 -12.56 -9.74
N PRO A 187 11.90 -11.82 -10.85
CA PRO A 187 12.09 -10.37 -10.91
C PRO A 187 10.86 -9.61 -10.39
N VAL A 188 11.03 -8.34 -9.99
CA VAL A 188 9.90 -7.50 -9.59
C VAL A 188 9.20 -6.95 -10.83
N ILE A 189 8.06 -7.56 -11.17
CA ILE A 189 7.23 -7.16 -12.31
C ILE A 189 5.75 -7.20 -11.92
N GLN A 190 4.93 -6.35 -12.55
CA GLN A 190 3.50 -6.34 -12.30
C GLN A 190 2.87 -7.65 -12.77
N ILE A 191 1.94 -8.19 -11.97
CA ILE A 191 1.18 -9.40 -12.27
C ILE A 191 -0.31 -9.17 -12.01
N GLU A 192 -1.14 -10.08 -12.48
CA GLU A 192 -2.55 -10.11 -12.06
C GLU A 192 -2.65 -10.35 -10.55
N CYS A 193 -3.51 -9.60 -9.88
CA CYS A 193 -3.78 -9.81 -8.47
C CYS A 193 -4.50 -11.14 -8.24
N PRO A 194 -4.05 -11.95 -7.25
CA PRO A 194 -4.72 -13.20 -6.89
C PRO A 194 -6.18 -12.96 -6.52
N SER A 195 -7.01 -14.01 -6.64
CA SER A 195 -8.43 -13.92 -6.32
C SER A 195 -8.70 -13.46 -4.89
N SER A 196 -7.82 -13.76 -3.93
CA SER A 196 -7.95 -13.26 -2.56
C SER A 196 -7.83 -11.74 -2.50
N VAL A 197 -6.85 -11.16 -3.19
CA VAL A 197 -6.63 -9.71 -3.23
C VAL A 197 -7.75 -9.04 -4.04
N GLN A 198 -8.16 -9.64 -5.17
CA GLN A 198 -9.29 -9.16 -5.97
C GLN A 198 -10.60 -9.08 -5.17
N SER A 199 -10.80 -9.97 -4.21
CA SER A 199 -11.98 -9.94 -3.34
C SER A 199 -11.99 -8.77 -2.35
N GLU A 200 -10.88 -8.05 -2.22
CA GLU A 200 -10.74 -6.86 -1.37
C GLU A 200 -11.16 -5.57 -2.10
N ASP A 201 -11.65 -5.63 -3.35
CA ASP A 201 -12.15 -4.43 -4.05
C ASP A 201 -13.42 -3.91 -3.38
N THR A 202 -13.34 -2.71 -2.82
CA THR A 202 -14.45 -2.09 -2.09
C THR A 202 -15.18 -1.02 -2.92
N CYS A 203 -14.71 -0.74 -4.15
CA CYS A 203 -15.30 0.25 -5.05
C CYS A 203 -16.31 -0.40 -6.01
N SER A 204 -17.52 -0.64 -5.51
CA SER A 204 -18.60 -1.30 -6.29
C SER A 204 -19.43 -0.35 -7.16
N SER A 205 -19.23 0.96 -7.07
CA SER A 205 -19.93 1.94 -7.91
C SER A 205 -19.24 2.14 -9.27
N GLN A 206 -20.02 2.43 -10.31
CA GLN A 206 -19.46 2.73 -11.64
C GLN A 206 -18.55 3.97 -11.63
N TYR A 207 -18.87 4.94 -10.78
CA TYR A 207 -18.17 6.21 -10.69
C TYR A 207 -17.62 6.44 -9.28
N LEU A 208 -16.44 7.03 -9.21
CA LEU A 208 -15.69 7.38 -8.01
C LEU A 208 -15.88 8.86 -7.67
N THR A 209 -15.92 9.13 -6.37
CA THR A 209 -15.79 10.46 -5.80
C THR A 209 -14.34 10.67 -5.38
N ILE A 210 -13.70 11.69 -5.94
CA ILE A 210 -12.31 12.06 -5.66
C ILE A 210 -12.33 13.32 -4.80
N VAL A 211 -12.06 13.15 -3.51
CA VAL A 211 -11.92 14.29 -2.58
C VAL A 211 -10.51 14.83 -2.61
N SER A 212 -10.35 16.07 -2.14
CA SER A 212 -9.09 16.80 -2.04
C SER A 212 -8.89 17.31 -0.62
N LEU A 213 -7.62 17.50 -0.26
CA LEU A 213 -7.24 18.24 0.94
C LEU A 213 -7.18 19.75 0.64
N PRO A 214 -7.26 20.60 1.68
CA PRO A 214 -7.12 22.06 1.56
C PRO A 214 -5.83 22.51 0.85
#